data_AF-A0A937B096-F1
#
_entry.id   AF-A0A937B096-F1
#
_cell.length_a   1.000
_cell.length_b   1.000
_cell.length_c   1.000
_cell.angle_alpha   90.00
_cell.angle_beta   90.00
_cell.angle_gamma   90.00
#
_symmetry.space_group_name_H-M   'P 1'
#
loop_
_entity.id
_entity.type
_entity.pdbx_description
1 polymer ?
#
loop_
_entity_poly.entity_id
_entity_poly.type
_entity_poly.pdbx_seq_one_letter_code
_entity_poly.pdbx_strand_id
1 'polypeptide(L)'
;MDDIVVEDAIREFKSLSRAERKSRIKEVKKIAKEYKAAKKAGNDVQTNTVLLAILCVILPPLAVGLHQGETNGKFWLSVLLTLLFWLPGVIYALIVVLG
;
A
#
# COMPACT_ATOMS: atom_id res chain seq x y z
N MET A 1 -12.19 3.11 35.08
CA MET A 1 -10.76 3.36 35.36
C MET A 1 -10.17 4.20 34.23
N ASP A 2 -10.42 3.85 32.97
CA ASP A 2 -9.87 4.56 31.80
C ASP A 2 -10.30 6.02 31.67
N ASP A 3 -11.57 6.36 31.91
CA ASP A 3 -12.05 7.74 31.80
C ASP A 3 -11.37 8.70 32.79
N ILE A 4 -11.11 8.22 34.01
CA ILE A 4 -10.45 9.01 35.06
C ILE A 4 -8.98 9.29 34.68
N VAL A 5 -8.31 8.31 34.10
CA VAL A 5 -6.92 8.44 33.62
C VAL A 5 -6.83 9.45 32.47
N VAL A 6 -7.79 9.40 31.53
CA VAL A 6 -7.89 10.36 30.43
C VAL A 6 -8.13 11.77 30.95
N GLU A 7 -9.00 11.93 31.94
CA GLU A 7 -9.34 13.23 32.50
C GLU A 7 -8.19 13.85 33.30
N ASP A 8 -7.47 13.05 34.09
CA ASP A 8 -6.27 13.48 34.82
C ASP A 8 -5.14 13.87 33.86
N ALA A 9 -4.91 13.10 32.78
CA ALA A 9 -3.93 13.45 31.75
C ALA A 9 -4.28 14.77 31.03
N ILE A 10 -5.57 15.05 30.80
CA ILE A 10 -6.03 16.31 30.21
C ILE A 10 -5.80 17.48 31.18
N ARG A 11 -6.04 17.28 32.48
CA ARG A 11 -5.83 18.30 33.52
C ARG A 11 -4.34 18.63 33.67
N GLU A 12 -3.49 17.62 33.73
CA GLU A 12 -2.03 17.78 33.76
C GLU A 12 -1.55 18.56 32.53
N PHE A 13 -2.01 18.18 31.33
CA PHE A 13 -1.65 18.88 30.10
C PHE A 13 -2.11 20.36 30.08
N LYS A 14 -3.30 20.66 30.62
CA LYS A 14 -3.82 22.03 30.72
C LYS A 14 -3.12 22.88 31.78
N SER A 15 -2.58 22.25 32.83
CA SER A 15 -1.85 22.91 33.91
C SER A 15 -0.47 23.44 33.49
N LEU A 16 0.07 22.94 32.37
CA LEU A 16 1.38 23.34 31.83
C LEU A 16 1.41 24.78 31.28
N SER A 17 2.60 25.39 31.32
CA SER A 17 2.85 26.70 30.71
C SER A 17 2.60 26.68 29.20
N ARG A 18 2.21 27.83 28.63
CA ARG A 18 1.91 27.94 27.18
C ARG A 18 3.11 27.56 26.30
N ALA A 19 4.33 27.82 26.77
CA ALA A 19 5.56 27.45 26.07
C ALA A 19 5.77 25.92 26.01
N GLU A 20 5.51 25.24 27.12
CA GLU A 20 5.70 23.79 27.26
C GLU A 20 4.67 23.02 26.42
N ARG A 21 3.39 23.43 26.46
CA ARG A 21 2.34 22.84 25.61
C ARG A 21 2.69 22.89 24.12
N LYS A 22 3.26 24.00 23.65
CA LYS A 22 3.67 24.17 22.25
C LYS A 22 4.79 23.21 21.88
N SER A 23 5.75 22.97 22.77
CA SER A 23 6.83 21.99 22.56
C SER A 23 6.29 20.56 22.45
N ARG A 24 5.42 20.16 23.38
CA ARG A 24 4.84 18.81 23.44
C ARG A 24 3.95 18.52 22.22
N ILE A 25 3.15 19.49 21.77
CA ILE A 25 2.37 19.36 20.53
C ILE A 25 3.28 19.20 19.30
N LYS A 26 4.43 19.90 19.27
CA LYS A 26 5.40 19.77 18.16
C LYS A 26 6.05 18.40 18.13
N GLU A 27 6.40 17.85 19.30
CA GLU A 27 6.93 16.49 19.45
C GLU A 27 5.88 15.45 19.06
N VAL A 28 4.65 15.54 19.56
CA VAL A 28 3.56 14.62 19.19
C VAL A 28 3.28 14.68 17.69
N LYS A 29 3.29 15.87 17.07
CA LYS A 29 3.15 16.00 15.61
C LYS A 29 4.31 15.36 14.85
N LYS A 30 5.55 15.49 15.34
CA LYS A 30 6.74 14.87 14.74
C LYS A 30 6.65 13.35 14.84
N ILE A 31 6.36 12.83 16.03
CA ILE A 31 6.16 11.40 16.29
C ILE A 31 5.02 10.87 15.42
N ALA A 32 3.85 11.53 15.39
CA ALA A 32 2.74 11.11 14.53
C ALA A 32 3.10 11.15 13.04
N LYS A 33 3.92 12.11 12.58
CA LYS A 33 4.42 12.16 11.21
C LYS A 33 5.40 11.02 10.92
N GLU A 34 6.29 10.71 11.86
CA GLU A 34 7.25 9.61 11.77
C GLU A 34 6.55 8.25 11.79
N TYR A 35 5.58 8.03 12.67
CA TYR A 35 4.74 6.83 12.68
C TYR A 35 3.92 6.69 11.38
N LYS A 36 3.37 7.80 10.85
CA LYS A 36 2.68 7.79 9.55
C LYS A 36 3.64 7.52 8.39
N ALA A 37 4.84 8.08 8.43
CA ALA A 37 5.88 7.85 7.44
C ALA A 37 6.40 6.42 7.50
N ALA A 38 6.60 5.85 8.70
CA ALA A 38 6.99 4.47 8.92
C ALA A 38 5.87 3.48 8.54
N LYS A 39 4.59 3.80 8.79
CA LYS A 39 3.47 3.02 8.25
C LYS A 39 3.35 3.13 6.73
N LYS A 40 3.66 4.29 6.15
CA LYS A 40 3.66 4.50 4.69
C LYS A 40 4.88 3.85 4.01
N ALA A 41 6.00 3.75 4.73
CA ALA A 41 7.20 3.00 4.35
C ALA A 41 7.11 1.52 4.78
N GLY A 42 5.95 1.07 5.25
CA GLY A 42 5.64 -0.34 5.45
C GLY A 42 5.54 -1.04 4.10
N ASN A 43 6.70 -1.46 3.60
CA ASN A 43 6.93 -2.38 2.50
C ASN A 43 6.83 -1.82 1.07
N ASP A 44 7.55 -0.74 0.80
CA ASP A 44 7.86 -0.30 -0.55
C ASP A 44 8.96 -1.18 -1.18
N VAL A 45 8.51 -2.21 -1.91
CA VAL A 45 8.82 -2.39 -3.34
C VAL A 45 10.31 -2.47 -3.76
N GLN A 46 11.29 -2.60 -2.87
CA GLN A 46 12.70 -2.60 -3.32
C GLN A 46 13.27 -3.98 -3.69
N THR A 47 12.61 -5.07 -3.31
CA THR A 47 12.89 -6.42 -3.84
C THR A 47 11.99 -6.81 -5.02
N ASN A 48 11.12 -5.90 -5.44
CA ASN A 48 9.92 -6.23 -6.21
C ASN A 48 10.05 -6.05 -7.73
N THR A 49 11.09 -5.46 -8.29
CA THR A 49 11.09 -5.22 -9.75
C THR A 49 11.15 -6.52 -10.56
N VAL A 50 11.98 -7.48 -10.13
CA VAL A 50 12.11 -8.79 -10.79
C VAL A 50 10.97 -9.73 -10.37
N LEU A 51 10.57 -9.70 -9.10
CA LEU A 51 9.46 -10.53 -8.59
C LEU A 51 8.10 -10.09 -9.17
N LEU A 52 7.85 -8.78 -9.30
CA LEU A 52 6.66 -8.24 -9.97
C LEU A 52 6.71 -8.48 -11.48
N ALA A 53 7.88 -8.43 -12.12
CA ALA A 53 8.00 -8.77 -13.54
C ALA A 53 7.64 -10.24 -13.80
N ILE A 54 8.09 -11.17 -12.94
CA ILE A 54 7.75 -12.59 -13.02
C ILE A 54 6.27 -12.83 -12.69
N LEU A 55 5.71 -12.15 -11.69
CA LEU A 55 4.27 -12.19 -11.38
C LEU A 55 3.39 -11.56 -12.47
N CYS A 56 3.86 -10.51 -13.17
CA CYS A 56 3.14 -9.90 -14.30
C CYS A 56 2.97 -10.84 -15.49
N VAL A 57 3.88 -11.81 -15.65
CA VAL A 57 3.80 -12.82 -16.72
C VAL A 57 2.78 -13.91 -16.38
N ILE A 58 2.55 -14.22 -15.09
CA ILE A 58 1.59 -15.24 -14.63
C ILE A 58 0.22 -14.65 -14.24
N LEU A 59 0.16 -13.40 -13.78
CA LEU A 59 -1.03 -12.78 -13.21
C LEU A 59 -1.12 -11.25 -13.45
N PRO A 60 -1.11 -10.80 -14.72
CA PRO A 60 -1.15 -9.38 -15.09
C PRO A 60 -2.29 -8.54 -14.48
N PRO A 61 -3.53 -9.06 -14.29
CA PRO A 61 -4.64 -8.25 -13.77
C PRO A 61 -4.45 -7.82 -12.31
N LEU A 62 -3.84 -8.68 -11.47
CA LEU A 62 -3.75 -8.39 -10.03
C LEU A 62 -2.76 -7.28 -9.70
N ALA A 63 -1.68 -7.12 -10.49
CA ALA A 63 -0.71 -6.04 -10.32
C ALA A 63 -1.32 -4.67 -10.64
N VAL A 64 -2.17 -4.58 -11.67
CA VAL A 64 -2.85 -3.34 -12.04
C VAL A 64 -3.98 -3.01 -11.05
N GLY A 65 -4.70 -4.01 -10.54
CA GLY A 65 -5.74 -3.85 -9.53
C GLY A 65 -5.24 -3.38 -8.16
N LEU A 66 -4.01 -3.74 -7.78
CA LEU A 66 -3.41 -3.30 -6.51
C LEU A 66 -2.79 -1.90 -6.58
N HIS A 67 -2.41 -1.43 -7.78
CA HIS A 67 -1.73 -0.13 -7.97
C HIS A 67 -2.67 1.02 -8.34
N GLN A 68 -3.81 0.73 -8.96
CA GLN A 68 -4.83 1.73 -9.29
C GLN A 68 -6.09 1.42 -8.50
N GLY A 69 -6.33 2.14 -7.41
CA GLY A 69 -7.59 2.10 -6.65
C GLY A 69 -8.83 2.57 -7.43
N GLU A 70 -8.73 2.76 -8.74
CA GLU A 70 -9.82 3.07 -9.66
C GLU A 70 -9.67 2.22 -10.92
N THR A 71 -10.69 1.42 -11.21
CA THR A 71 -10.81 0.57 -12.39
C THR A 71 -10.98 1.43 -13.65
N ASN A 72 -9.88 2.00 -14.14
CA ASN A 72 -9.86 2.80 -15.36
C ASN A 72 -9.67 1.90 -16.61
N GLY A 73 -10.01 2.39 -17.80
CA GLY A 73 -9.97 1.63 -19.07
C GLY A 73 -8.59 1.02 -19.41
N LYS A 74 -7.51 1.51 -18.79
CA LYS A 74 -6.16 0.95 -18.88
C LYS A 74 -6.04 -0.44 -18.24
N PHE A 75 -6.80 -0.72 -17.17
CA PHE A 75 -6.88 -2.06 -16.56
C PHE A 75 -7.46 -3.07 -17.55
N TRP A 76 -8.63 -2.76 -18.11
CA TRP A 76 -9.30 -3.63 -19.08
C TRP A 76 -8.49 -3.80 -20.37
N LEU A 77 -7.80 -2.74 -20.83
CA LEU A 77 -6.91 -2.82 -21.97
C LEU A 77 -5.72 -3.76 -21.69
N SER A 78 -5.13 -3.69 -20.50
CA SER A 78 -4.04 -4.60 -20.10
C SER A 78 -4.51 -6.05 -20.01
N VAL A 79 -5.72 -6.31 -19.48
CA VAL A 79 -6.34 -7.64 -19.43
C VAL A 79 -6.59 -8.17 -20.85
N LEU A 80 -7.16 -7.35 -21.73
CA LEU A 80 -7.46 -7.72 -23.11
C LEU A 80 -6.18 -8.03 -23.91
N LEU A 81 -5.14 -7.21 -23.78
CA LEU A 81 -3.84 -7.48 -24.42
C LEU A 81 -3.25 -8.80 -23.90
N THR A 82 -3.32 -9.04 -22.59
CA THR A 82 -2.77 -10.29 -22.02
C THR A 82 -3.54 -11.51 -22.51
N LEU A 83 -4.87 -11.46 -22.58
CA LEU A 83 -5.66 -12.56 -23.14
C LEU A 83 -5.31 -12.81 -24.62
N LEU A 84 -5.16 -11.76 -25.43
CA LEU A 84 -4.96 -11.87 -26.87
C LEU A 84 -3.60 -12.47 -27.25
N PHE A 85 -2.54 -12.19 -26.50
CA PHE A 85 -1.21 -12.75 -26.75
C PHE A 85 -0.95 -14.05 -25.97
N TRP A 86 -1.62 -14.27 -24.84
CA TRP A 86 -1.45 -15.48 -24.01
C TRP A 86 -2.24 -16.68 -24.52
N LEU A 87 -3.51 -16.50 -24.91
CA LEU A 87 -4.33 -17.60 -25.46
C LEU A 87 -3.65 -18.36 -26.61
N PRO A 88 -3.11 -17.69 -27.65
CA PRO A 88 -2.48 -18.42 -28.75
C PRO A 88 -1.22 -19.18 -28.29
N GLY A 89 -0.46 -18.65 -27.32
CA GLY A 89 0.69 -19.35 -26.74
C GLY A 89 0.29 -20.61 -25.97
N VAL A 90 -0.79 -20.55 -25.19
CA VAL A 90 -1.33 -21.71 -24.47
C VAL A 90 -1.89 -22.75 -25.42
N ILE A 91 -2.66 -22.34 -26.43
CA ILE A 91 -3.19 -23.26 -27.45
C ILE A 91 -2.05 -23.96 -28.19
N TYR A 92 -1.02 -23.22 -28.60
CA TYR A 92 0.16 -23.81 -29.24
C TYR A 92 0.88 -24.80 -28.32
N ALA A 93 1.11 -24.44 -27.05
CA ALA A 93 1.74 -25.33 -26.08
C ALA A 93 0.91 -26.61 -25.85
N LEU A 94 -0.42 -26.49 -25.76
CA LEU A 94 -1.31 -27.64 -25.65
C LEU A 94 -1.23 -28.53 -26.89
N ILE A 95 -1.20 -27.96 -28.10
CA ILE A 95 -1.04 -28.73 -29.35
C ILE A 95 0.32 -29.44 -29.38
N VAL A 96 1.40 -28.79 -28.94
CA VAL A 96 2.74 -29.40 -28.94
C VAL A 96 2.89 -30.49 -27.88
N VAL A 97 2.21 -30.35 -26.73
CA VAL A 97 2.31 -31.29 -25.61
C VAL A 97 1.32 -32.45 -25.73
N LEU A 98 0.13 -32.21 -26.28
CA LEU A 98 -0.95 -33.21 -26.41
C LEU A 98 -1.11 -33.77 -27.83
N GLY A 99 -0.45 -33.16 -28.83
CA GLY A 99 -0.51 -33.54 -30.24
C GLY A 99 0.76 -34.23 -30.73
#